data_AF-A0A351BE23-F1
#
_entry.id   AF-A0A351BE23-F1
#
_cell.length_a   1.000
_cell.length_b   1.000
_cell.length_c   1.000
_cell.angle_alpha   90.00
_cell.angle_beta   90.00
_cell.angle_gamma   90.00
#
_symmetry.space_group_name_H-M   'P 1'
#
loop_
_entity.id
_entity.type
_entity.pdbx_description
1 polymer ?
#
loop_
_entity_poly.entity_id
_entity_poly.type
_entity_poly.pdbx_seq_one_letter_code
_entity_poly.pdbx_strand_id
1 'polypeptide(L)'
;MALEAITGYNPANPVYHLPAVPARYRTTRAAAEVELRAPNALNAARDAAIAAQWEHHNLILGVTDQVIAQFGADSDEIASLGLKKKSERRAPVGSGKDSK
;
A
#
# COMPACT_ATOMS: atom_id res chain seq x y z
N MET A 1 18.34 31.14 20.79
CA MET A 1 17.68 30.30 21.83
C MET A 1 17.86 30.94 23.19
N ALA A 2 17.01 30.65 24.19
CA ALA A 2 17.14 31.22 25.54
C ALA A 2 18.51 30.93 26.19
N LEU A 3 19.15 29.80 25.87
CA LEU A 3 20.47 29.42 26.37
C LEU A 3 21.58 30.42 25.97
N GLU A 4 21.50 31.02 24.78
CA GLU A 4 22.49 31.99 24.27
C GLU A 4 22.42 33.34 25.01
N ALA A 5 21.30 33.62 25.68
CA ALA A 5 21.10 34.85 26.43
C ALA A 5 21.67 34.78 27.87
N ILE A 6 22.14 33.62 28.32
CA ILE A 6 22.69 33.43 29.67
C ILE A 6 24.16 33.86 29.69
N THR A 7 24.41 35.05 30.22
CA THR A 7 25.77 35.59 30.41
C THR A 7 26.60 34.69 31.30
N GLY A 8 27.83 34.37 30.88
CA GLY A 8 28.78 33.58 31.67
C GLY A 8 28.55 32.06 31.65
N TYR A 9 27.64 31.56 30.82
CA TYR A 9 27.41 30.12 30.68
C TYR A 9 28.65 29.40 30.14
N ASN A 10 29.31 28.61 31.00
CA ASN A 10 30.52 27.83 30.67
C ASN A 10 30.52 26.50 31.45
N PRO A 11 29.75 25.50 31.00
CA PRO A 11 29.69 24.22 31.69
C PRO A 11 31.01 23.45 31.59
N ALA A 12 31.35 22.66 32.60
CA ALA A 12 32.60 21.87 32.59
C ALA A 12 32.62 20.75 31.54
N ASN A 13 31.44 20.26 31.11
CA ASN A 13 31.34 19.21 30.11
C ASN A 13 31.10 19.82 28.70
N PRO A 14 31.98 19.54 27.72
CA PRO A 14 31.91 20.10 26.36
C PRO A 14 30.60 19.81 25.62
N VAL A 15 29.89 18.73 25.96
CA VAL A 15 28.61 18.36 25.32
C VAL A 15 27.51 19.40 25.56
N TYR A 16 27.61 20.17 26.64
CA TYR A 16 26.63 21.20 26.99
C TYR A 16 27.04 22.61 26.53
N HIS A 17 28.15 22.77 25.80
CA HIS A 17 28.57 24.09 25.34
C HIS A 17 27.57 24.70 24.34
N LEU A 18 27.56 26.04 24.27
CA LEU A 18 26.67 26.82 23.41
C LEU A 18 26.59 26.35 21.95
N PRO A 19 27.67 26.00 21.23
CA PRO A 19 27.54 25.49 19.86
C PRO A 19 26.94 24.09 19.77
N ALA A 20 27.11 23.24 20.78
CA ALA A 20 26.71 21.83 20.74
C ALA A 20 25.18 21.66 20.82
N VAL A 21 24.50 22.45 21.66
CA VAL A 21 23.06 22.31 21.90
C VAL A 21 22.22 22.69 20.67
N PRO A 22 22.42 23.85 20.00
CA PRO A 22 21.72 24.20 18.77
C PRO A 22 22.07 23.28 17.59
N ALA A 23 23.29 22.72 17.56
CA ALA A 23 23.65 21.73 16.56
C ALA A 23 22.82 20.45 16.73
N ARG A 24 22.73 19.91 17.96
CA ARG A 24 21.90 18.74 18.25
C ARG A 24 20.42 19.00 17.98
N TYR A 25 19.91 20.17 18.35
CA TYR A 25 18.52 20.56 18.05
C TYR A 25 18.24 20.56 16.54
N ARG A 26 19.17 21.11 15.73
CA ARG A 26 19.06 21.09 14.26
C ARG A 26 19.04 19.66 13.72
N THR A 27 19.89 18.77 14.25
CA THR A 27 19.87 17.35 13.89
C THR A 27 18.54 16.69 14.23
N THR A 28 18.00 16.91 15.43
CA THR A 28 16.69 16.38 15.83
C THR A 28 15.58 16.88 14.91
N ARG A 29 15.59 18.16 14.55
CA ARG A 29 14.61 18.76 13.63
C ARG A 29 14.70 18.15 12.24
N ALA A 30 15.91 18.00 11.70
CA ALA A 30 16.13 17.36 10.41
C ALA A 30 15.65 15.89 10.41
N ALA A 31 15.93 15.14 11.49
CA ALA A 31 15.45 13.76 11.62
C ALA A 31 13.91 13.70 11.69
N ALA A 32 13.28 14.58 12.48
CA ALA A 32 11.82 14.65 12.57
C ALA A 32 11.15 14.99 11.23
N GLU A 33 11.79 15.82 10.40
CA GLU A 33 11.29 16.10 9.04
C GLU A 33 11.37 14.87 8.13
N VAL A 34 12.42 14.06 8.25
CA VAL A 34 12.53 12.80 7.51
C VAL A 34 11.46 11.81 7.97
N GLU A 35 11.28 11.66 9.29
CA GLU A 35 10.24 10.81 9.86
C GLU A 35 8.84 11.25 9.41
N LEU A 36 8.55 12.55 9.36
CA LEU A 36 7.27 13.07 8.89
C LEU A 36 6.98 12.71 7.43
N ARG A 37 8.02 12.66 6.58
CA ARG A 37 7.88 12.36 5.15
C ARG A 37 7.79 10.87 4.85
N ALA A 38 8.35 10.01 5.71
CA ALA A 38 8.41 8.57 5.47
C ALA A 38 7.03 7.89 5.31
N PRO A 39 6.00 8.19 6.13
CA PRO A 39 4.66 7.65 5.95
C PRO A 39 4.03 8.01 4.60
N ASN A 40 4.30 9.21 4.08
CA ASN A 40 3.77 9.64 2.78
C ASN A 40 4.35 8.79 1.64
N ALA A 41 5.66 8.52 1.67
CA ALA A 41 6.31 7.64 0.71
C ALA A 41 5.78 6.20 0.80
N LEU A 42 5.57 5.69 2.02
CA LEU A 42 5.01 4.36 2.24
C LEU A 42 3.56 4.26 1.75
N ASN A 43 2.74 5.29 1.99
CA ASN A 43 1.37 5.34 1.51
C ASN A 43 1.31 5.38 -0.02
N ALA A 44 2.14 6.21 -0.66
CA ALA A 44 2.24 6.24 -2.12
C ALA A 44 2.66 4.87 -2.71
N ALA A 45 3.59 4.17 -2.06
CA ALA A 45 3.99 2.83 -2.49
C ALA A 45 2.86 1.79 -2.31
N ARG A 46 2.07 1.90 -1.24
CA ARG A 46 0.89 1.05 -1.02
C ARG A 46 -0.19 1.30 -2.07
N ASP A 47 -0.47 2.55 -2.38
CA ASP A 47 -1.47 2.92 -3.39
C ASP A 47 -1.06 2.38 -4.77
N ALA A 48 0.23 2.50 -5.13
CA ALA A 48 0.77 1.91 -6.35
C ALA A 48 0.64 0.37 -6.37
N ALA A 49 0.92 -0.30 -5.25
CA ALA A 49 0.77 -1.76 -5.15
C ALA A 49 -0.69 -2.21 -5.24
N ILE A 50 -1.65 -1.43 -4.72
CA ILE A 50 -3.08 -1.70 -4.85
C ILE A 50 -3.51 -1.51 -6.31
N ALA A 51 -3.09 -0.42 -6.96
CA ALA A 51 -3.39 -0.17 -8.37
C ALA A 51 -2.88 -1.31 -9.27
N ALA A 52 -1.63 -1.75 -9.07
CA ALA A 52 -1.05 -2.86 -9.82
C ALA A 52 -1.82 -4.19 -9.62
N GLN A 53 -2.30 -4.46 -8.39
CA GLN A 53 -3.13 -5.64 -8.12
C GLN A 53 -4.48 -5.56 -8.86
N TRP A 54 -5.12 -4.39 -8.90
CA TRP A 54 -6.35 -4.19 -9.66
C TRP A 54 -6.16 -4.38 -11.15
N GLU A 55 -5.09 -3.81 -11.71
CA GLU A 55 -4.75 -3.98 -13.13
C GLU A 55 -4.52 -5.44 -13.47
N HIS A 56 -3.72 -6.16 -12.66
CA HIS A 56 -3.50 -7.59 -12.85
C HIS A 56 -4.80 -8.39 -12.74
N HIS A 57 -5.64 -8.10 -11.73
CA HIS A 57 -6.92 -8.80 -11.56
C HIS A 57 -7.82 -8.62 -12.79
N ASN A 58 -7.97 -7.38 -13.28
CA ASN A 58 -8.76 -7.08 -14.46
C ASN A 58 -8.20 -7.76 -15.72
N LEU A 59 -6.87 -7.85 -15.84
CA LEU A 59 -6.24 -8.58 -16.94
C LEU A 59 -6.57 -10.07 -16.90
N ILE A 60 -6.54 -10.70 -15.73
CA ILE A 60 -6.91 -12.12 -15.57
C ILE A 60 -8.40 -12.38 -15.87
N LEU A 61 -9.28 -11.45 -15.49
CA LEU A 61 -10.69 -11.51 -15.89
C LEU A 61 -10.81 -11.47 -17.42
N GLY A 62 -10.12 -10.53 -18.07
CA GLY A 62 -10.06 -10.43 -19.53
C GLY A 62 -9.51 -11.70 -20.19
N VAL A 63 -8.45 -12.30 -19.66
CA VAL A 63 -7.91 -13.59 -20.15
C VAL A 63 -8.98 -14.67 -20.08
N THR A 64 -9.70 -14.75 -18.96
CA THR A 64 -10.79 -15.74 -18.80
C THR A 64 -11.88 -15.51 -19.84
N ASP A 65 -12.29 -14.26 -20.06
CA ASP A 65 -13.30 -13.92 -21.07
C ASP A 65 -12.84 -14.29 -22.48
N GLN A 66 -11.56 -14.07 -22.82
CA GLN A 66 -11.01 -14.45 -24.11
C GLN A 66 -10.97 -15.98 -24.31
N VAL A 67 -10.63 -16.75 -23.28
CA VAL A 67 -10.67 -18.22 -23.36
C VAL A 67 -12.11 -18.71 -23.55
N ILE A 68 -13.09 -18.13 -22.85
CA ILE A 68 -14.51 -18.44 -23.07
C ILE A 68 -14.93 -18.09 -24.50
N ALA A 69 -14.51 -16.95 -25.03
CA ALA A 69 -14.86 -16.52 -26.39
C ALA A 69 -14.25 -17.42 -27.48
N GLN A 70 -13.04 -17.93 -27.27
CA GLN A 70 -12.32 -18.75 -28.26
C GLN A 70 -12.72 -20.23 -28.22
N PHE A 71 -12.88 -20.81 -27.03
CA PHE A 71 -13.07 -22.25 -26.85
C PHE A 71 -14.47 -22.62 -26.33
N GLY A 72 -15.23 -21.65 -25.83
CA GLY A 72 -16.51 -21.87 -25.19
C GLY A 72 -16.40 -22.13 -23.68
N ALA A 73 -17.49 -21.85 -22.95
CA ALA A 73 -17.54 -21.91 -21.49
C ALA A 73 -17.51 -23.32 -20.87
N ASP A 74 -17.61 -24.37 -21.69
CA ASP A 74 -17.63 -25.78 -21.26
C ASP A 74 -16.38 -26.56 -21.71
N SER A 75 -15.36 -25.85 -22.17
CA SER A 75 -14.14 -26.40 -22.75
C SER A 75 -13.12 -26.87 -21.70
N ASP A 76 -12.18 -27.73 -22.12
CA ASP A 76 -11.07 -28.20 -21.27
C ASP A 76 -10.06 -27.08 -20.95
N GLU A 77 -9.97 -26.07 -21.80
CA GLU A 77 -9.13 -24.89 -21.62
C GLU A 77 -9.57 -24.07 -20.40
N ILE A 78 -10.88 -23.98 -20.13
CA ILE A 78 -11.40 -23.36 -18.90
C ILE A 78 -10.99 -24.16 -17.66
N ALA A 79 -11.05 -25.49 -17.74
CA ALA A 79 -10.61 -26.37 -16.65
C ALA A 79 -9.10 -26.25 -16.39
N SER A 80 -8.32 -26.05 -17.45
CA SER A 80 -6.86 -25.85 -17.37
C SER A 80 -6.46 -24.55 -16.66
N LEU A 81 -7.35 -23.54 -16.64
CA LEU A 81 -7.20 -22.33 -15.82
C LEU A 81 -7.56 -22.55 -14.33
N GLY A 82 -7.90 -23.78 -13.93
CA GLY A 82 -8.37 -24.11 -12.57
C GLY A 82 -9.81 -23.69 -12.28
N LEU A 83 -10.57 -23.29 -13.31
CA LEU A 83 -11.98 -22.92 -13.19
C LEU A 83 -12.88 -24.11 -13.53
N LYS A 84 -14.07 -24.18 -12.93
CA LYS A 84 -15.06 -25.21 -13.31
C LYS A 84 -15.67 -24.92 -14.68
N LYS A 85 -15.84 -25.96 -15.48
CA LYS A 85 -16.61 -25.91 -16.73
C LYS A 85 -18.07 -25.54 -16.46
N LYS A 86 -18.78 -25.04 -17.45
CA LYS A 86 -20.19 -24.65 -17.31
C LYS A 86 -21.07 -25.82 -16.84
N SER A 87 -20.88 -27.01 -17.40
CA SER A 87 -21.63 -28.23 -17.05
C SER A 87 -21.37 -28.72 -15.62
N GLU A 88 -20.18 -28.43 -15.07
CA GLU A 88 -19.77 -28.80 -13.72
C GLU A 88 -20.22 -27.79 -12.64
N ARG A 89 -20.69 -26.61 -13.05
CA ARG A 89 -21.20 -25.60 -12.11
C ARG A 89 -22.61 -25.97 -11.67
N ARG A 90 -22.86 -25.92 -10.36
CA ARG A 90 -24.21 -26.07 -9.82
C ARG A 90 -25.10 -24.95 -10.37
N ALA A 91 -26.26 -25.32 -10.92
CA ALA A 91 -27.23 -24.35 -11.38
C ALA A 91 -27.61 -23.38 -10.23
N PRO A 92 -27.69 -22.06 -10.49
CA PRO A 92 -28.14 -21.12 -9.49
C PRO A 92 -29.55 -21.51 -9.04
N VAL A 93 -29.72 -21.76 -7.74
CA VAL A 93 -31.05 -21.97 -7.16
C VAL A 93 -31.70 -20.59 -7.13
N GLY A 94 -32.56 -20.32 -8.11
CA GLY A 94 -33.31 -19.07 -8.15
C GLY A 94 -34.15 -18.96 -6.89
N SER A 95 -33.86 -17.98 -6.04
CA SER A 95 -34.78 -17.58 -4.98
C SER A 95 -36.03 -17.05 -5.68
N GLY A 96 -37.06 -17.91 -5.77
CA GLY A 96 -38.38 -17.53 -6.21
C GLY A 96 -38.82 -16.31 -5.41
N LYS A 97 -39.09 -15.22 -6.12
CA LYS A 97 -39.64 -14.01 -5.52
C LYS A 97 -41.09 -14.34 -5.15
N ASP A 98 -41.32 -14.76 -3.92
CA ASP A 98 -42.67 -14.94 -3.36
C ASP A 98 -43.39 -13.59 -3.50
N SER A 99 -44.22 -13.50 -4.53
CA SER A 99 -45.09 -12.36 -4.78
C SER A 99 -46.42 -12.70 -4.12
N LYS A 100 -46.70 -12.09 -2.96
CA LYS A 100 -48.03 -12.07 -2.35
C LYS A 100 -48.30 -10.70 -1.74
#